data_AF-A0A2A8ZW03-F1
#
_entry.id   AF-A0A2A8ZW03-F1
#
_cell.length_a   1.000
_cell.length_b   1.000
_cell.length_c   1.000
_cell.angle_alpha   90.00
_cell.angle_beta   90.00
_cell.angle_gamma   90.00
#
_symmetry.space_group_name_H-M   'P 1'
#
loop_
_entity.id
_entity.type
_entity.pdbx_description
1 polymer ?
#
loop_
_entity_poly.entity_id
_entity_poly.type
_entity_poly.pdbx_seq_one_letter_code
_entity_poly.pdbx_strand_id
1 'polypeptide(L)'
;MKMKIGLIGDSLTEGRPGVSFVNILEQKYSSITFVNLGKPGESVKSMHTRLSKTKLDSNYDLTFLWIGVNDVYSKLLKVQAQPVAEDHREFSDYFSKVLDMVIPSSEHVVVVSPAIVGENIKNPSNYELRDLSSIIETISNQYPNVSFLNMQSVFEKRLANVHSSDYISTSVMTVMKDVFFYKNPARIDRLSSKRGLHLTLDGIHLNSNGALIVAEEYASMINQLLFDSSGIKQ
;
A
#
# COMPACT_ATOMS: atom_id res chain seq x y z
N MET A 1 -27.11 -6.27 4.43
CA MET A 1 -26.47 -5.11 3.75
C MET A 1 -25.24 -5.63 3.01
N LYS A 2 -24.83 -4.97 1.92
CA LYS A 2 -23.62 -5.36 1.19
C LYS A 2 -22.40 -4.87 2.00
N MET A 3 -21.46 -5.76 2.33
CA MET A 3 -20.25 -5.38 3.06
C MET A 3 -19.48 -4.31 2.28
N LYS A 4 -18.89 -3.36 2.98
CA LYS A 4 -18.22 -2.19 2.44
C LYS A 4 -16.81 -2.09 3.02
N ILE A 5 -15.82 -2.11 2.14
CA ILE A 5 -14.40 -2.06 2.52
C ILE A 5 -13.76 -0.77 2.01
N GLY A 6 -13.16 0.00 2.91
CA GLY A 6 -12.38 1.19 2.58
C GLY A 6 -10.94 0.82 2.23
N LEU A 7 -10.43 1.31 1.09
CA LEU A 7 -9.02 1.15 0.72
C LEU A 7 -8.36 2.53 0.71
N ILE A 8 -7.64 2.87 1.77
CA ILE A 8 -7.02 4.20 1.95
C ILE A 8 -5.53 4.07 1.73
N GLY A 9 -4.98 4.84 0.78
CA GLY A 9 -3.55 4.77 0.50
C GLY A 9 -3.09 5.72 -0.58
N ASP A 10 -1.95 5.40 -1.18
CA ASP A 10 -1.31 6.18 -2.23
C ASP A 10 -1.57 5.64 -3.65
N SER A 11 -0.61 5.77 -4.58
CA SER A 11 -0.70 5.26 -5.95
C SER A 11 -0.81 3.74 -6.03
N LEU A 12 -0.27 3.00 -5.06
CA LEU A 12 -0.41 1.54 -5.01
C LEU A 12 -1.86 1.14 -4.78
N THR A 13 -2.56 1.87 -3.90
CA THR A 13 -3.98 1.65 -3.62
C THR A 13 -4.86 2.13 -4.77
N GLU A 14 -4.54 3.28 -5.39
CA GLU A 14 -5.23 3.73 -6.61
C GLU A 14 -5.05 2.72 -7.77
N GLY A 15 -3.95 1.96 -7.75
CA GLY A 15 -3.65 0.93 -8.74
C GLY A 15 -3.10 1.49 -10.05
N ARG A 16 -2.53 2.71 -10.01
CA ARG A 16 -1.88 3.34 -11.17
C ARG A 16 -0.73 4.26 -10.76
N PRO A 17 0.44 4.18 -11.44
CA PRO A 17 0.81 3.22 -12.49
C PRO A 17 0.86 1.75 -12.00
N GLY A 18 1.01 0.81 -12.93
CA GLY A 18 1.05 -0.62 -12.63
C GLY A 18 -0.29 -1.35 -12.80
N VAL A 19 -0.36 -2.55 -12.23
CA VAL A 19 -1.56 -3.39 -12.21
C VAL A 19 -2.30 -3.19 -10.89
N SER A 20 -3.59 -2.88 -10.97
CA SER A 20 -4.43 -2.69 -9.78
C SER A 20 -4.80 -4.03 -9.14
N PHE A 21 -4.39 -4.23 -7.89
CA PHE A 21 -4.82 -5.37 -7.08
C PHE A 21 -6.31 -5.28 -6.71
N VAL A 22 -6.88 -4.07 -6.70
CA VAL A 22 -8.30 -3.83 -6.38
C VAL A 22 -9.20 -4.54 -7.40
N ASN A 23 -8.83 -4.52 -8.68
CA ASN A 23 -9.58 -5.24 -9.72
C ASN A 23 -9.64 -6.75 -9.46
N ILE A 24 -8.57 -7.32 -8.88
CA ILE A 24 -8.51 -8.75 -8.51
C ILE A 24 -9.45 -9.03 -7.34
N LEU A 25 -9.45 -8.15 -6.33
CA LEU A 25 -10.36 -8.24 -5.18
C LEU A 25 -11.83 -8.10 -5.58
N GLU A 26 -12.17 -7.15 -6.45
CA GLU A 26 -13.55 -6.95 -6.95
C GLU A 26 -14.07 -8.16 -7.73
N GLN A 27 -13.21 -8.80 -8.52
CA GLN A 27 -13.56 -10.05 -9.22
C GLN A 27 -13.77 -11.21 -8.23
N LYS A 28 -12.97 -11.27 -7.17
CA LYS A 28 -13.04 -12.32 -6.15
C LYS A 28 -14.25 -12.17 -5.23
N TYR A 29 -14.65 -10.93 -4.90
CA TYR A 29 -15.71 -10.63 -3.95
C TYR A 29 -16.82 -9.76 -4.56
N SER A 30 -17.65 -10.36 -5.43
CA SER A 30 -18.76 -9.66 -6.10
C SER A 30 -19.81 -9.07 -5.12
N SER A 31 -19.93 -9.67 -3.94
CA SER A 31 -20.82 -9.24 -2.85
C SER A 31 -20.21 -8.20 -1.89
N ILE A 32 -18.97 -7.75 -2.11
CA ILE A 32 -18.34 -6.68 -1.34
C ILE A 32 -18.27 -5.42 -2.22
N THR A 33 -18.43 -4.25 -1.60
CA THR A 33 -18.16 -2.96 -2.25
C THR A 33 -16.82 -2.44 -1.76
N PHE A 34 -15.84 -2.33 -2.65
CA PHE A 34 -14.57 -1.68 -2.35
C PHE A 34 -14.67 -0.19 -2.67
N VAL A 35 -14.31 0.66 -1.71
CA VAL A 35 -14.21 2.11 -1.90
C VAL A 35 -12.74 2.48 -1.97
N ASN A 36 -12.25 2.69 -3.21
CA ASN A 36 -10.86 3.07 -3.43
C ASN A 36 -10.65 4.56 -3.13
N LEU A 37 -9.86 4.83 -2.09
CA LEU A 37 -9.46 6.15 -1.61
C LEU A 37 -7.95 6.35 -1.76
N GLY A 38 -7.35 5.68 -2.75
CA GLY A 38 -5.97 5.83 -3.18
C GLY A 38 -5.71 7.21 -3.79
N LYS A 39 -4.60 7.83 -3.43
CA LYS A 39 -4.20 9.13 -4.00
C LYS A 39 -2.72 9.13 -4.41
N PRO A 40 -2.42 9.22 -5.72
CA PRO A 40 -1.06 9.12 -6.20
C PRO A 40 -0.09 10.12 -5.57
N GLY A 41 1.08 9.62 -5.14
CA GLY A 41 2.17 10.41 -4.58
C GLY A 41 1.96 10.87 -3.14
N GLU A 42 0.91 10.44 -2.45
CA GLU A 42 0.72 10.81 -1.05
C GLU A 42 1.77 10.18 -0.13
N SER A 43 2.38 11.03 0.69
CA SER A 43 3.05 10.69 1.94
C SER A 43 2.06 10.70 3.12
N VAL A 44 2.50 10.26 4.30
CA VAL A 44 1.68 10.34 5.53
C VAL A 44 1.24 11.77 5.86
N LYS A 45 2.08 12.79 5.63
CA LYS A 45 1.77 14.21 5.88
C LYS A 45 0.69 14.74 4.93
N SER A 46 0.82 14.42 3.65
CA SER A 46 -0.15 14.85 2.64
C SER A 46 -1.51 14.16 2.85
N MET A 47 -1.51 12.87 3.22
CA MET A 47 -2.72 12.14 3.60
C MET A 47 -3.39 12.75 4.83
N HIS A 48 -2.65 13.02 5.90
CA HIS A 48 -3.17 13.73 7.07
C HIS A 48 -3.85 15.05 6.69
N THR A 49 -3.21 15.83 5.82
CA THR A 49 -3.77 17.11 5.34
C THR A 49 -5.07 16.90 4.57
N ARG A 50 -5.16 15.85 3.76
CA ARG A 50 -6.37 15.48 3.02
C ARG A 50 -7.49 15.05 3.98
N LEU A 51 -7.22 14.14 4.90
CA LEU A 51 -8.21 13.61 5.84
C LEU A 51 -8.69 14.68 6.85
N SER A 52 -7.85 15.66 7.16
CA SER A 52 -8.23 16.83 7.96
C SER A 52 -9.26 17.74 7.26
N LYS A 53 -9.30 17.73 5.92
CA LYS A 53 -10.16 18.60 5.10
C LYS A 53 -11.37 17.86 4.53
N THR A 54 -11.27 16.55 4.35
CA THR A 54 -12.30 15.71 3.75
C THR A 54 -12.60 14.58 4.71
N LYS A 55 -13.80 14.62 5.30
CA LYS A 55 -14.27 13.54 6.16
C LYS A 55 -14.36 12.24 5.36
N LEU A 56 -13.86 11.16 5.95
CA LEU A 56 -14.11 9.82 5.46
C LEU A 56 -15.61 9.54 5.54
N ASP A 57 -16.10 8.77 4.57
CA ASP A 57 -17.41 8.14 4.70
C ASP A 57 -17.40 7.23 5.94
N SER A 58 -18.57 7.03 6.56
CA SER A 58 -18.70 6.19 7.76
C SER A 58 -19.24 4.80 7.41
N ASN A 59 -19.13 3.90 8.39
CA ASN A 59 -19.69 2.54 8.35
C ASN A 59 -19.00 1.61 7.34
N TYR A 60 -17.66 1.62 7.30
CA TYR A 60 -16.91 0.53 6.68
C TYR A 60 -16.91 -0.69 7.63
N ASP A 61 -17.16 -1.89 7.10
CA ASP A 61 -16.98 -3.12 7.88
C ASP A 61 -15.47 -3.40 8.09
N LEU A 62 -14.64 -3.00 7.12
CA LEU A 62 -13.19 -3.15 7.17
C LEU A 62 -12.52 -2.02 6.41
N THR A 63 -11.39 -1.51 6.90
CA THR A 63 -10.57 -0.52 6.18
C THR A 63 -9.13 -0.98 6.12
N PHE A 64 -8.52 -0.91 4.94
CA PHE A 64 -7.07 -1.04 4.79
C PHE A 64 -6.44 0.35 4.70
N LEU A 65 -5.47 0.64 5.56
CA LEU A 65 -4.65 1.85 5.52
C LEU A 65 -3.23 1.48 5.08
N TRP A 66 -2.88 1.82 3.83
CA TRP A 66 -1.58 1.50 3.23
C TRP A 66 -0.87 2.77 2.77
N ILE A 67 0.06 3.26 3.58
CA ILE A 67 0.78 4.52 3.35
C ILE A 67 2.21 4.44 3.90
N GLY A 68 3.11 5.25 3.35
CA GLY A 68 4.47 5.44 3.86
C GLY A 68 5.57 5.16 2.84
N VAL A 69 5.28 4.49 1.72
CA VAL A 69 6.31 4.24 0.69
C VAL A 69 6.85 5.55 0.10
N ASN A 70 5.99 6.56 -0.07
CA ASN A 70 6.38 7.86 -0.60
C ASN A 70 7.19 8.71 0.40
N ASP A 71 7.13 8.42 1.70
CA ASP A 71 7.99 9.06 2.70
C ASP A 71 9.46 8.69 2.50
N VAL A 72 9.73 7.54 1.86
CA VAL A 72 11.08 7.12 1.46
C VAL A 72 11.34 7.37 -0.02
N TYR A 73 10.45 6.93 -0.91
CA TYR A 73 10.64 7.00 -2.36
C TYR A 73 10.80 8.45 -2.87
N SER A 74 10.06 9.41 -2.30
CA SER A 74 10.15 10.81 -2.75
C SER A 74 11.54 11.42 -2.55
N LYS A 75 12.34 10.90 -1.59
CA LYS A 75 13.73 11.32 -1.36
C LYS A 75 14.65 10.93 -2.52
N LEU A 76 14.27 9.93 -3.31
CA LEU A 76 15.00 9.49 -4.51
C LEU A 76 14.59 10.25 -5.77
N LEU A 77 13.46 10.96 -5.74
CA LEU A 77 12.96 11.68 -6.90
C LEU A 77 13.77 12.95 -7.15
N LYS A 78 14.03 13.23 -8.43
CA LYS A 78 14.72 14.47 -8.83
C LYS A 78 13.96 15.74 -8.44
N VAL A 79 12.65 15.63 -8.31
CA VAL A 79 11.76 16.72 -7.92
C VAL A 79 10.79 16.17 -6.90
N GLN A 80 10.82 16.73 -5.71
CA GLN A 80 9.89 16.38 -4.64
C GLN A 80 8.61 17.20 -4.80
N ALA A 81 7.50 16.52 -5.10
CA ALA A 81 6.21 17.16 -5.34
C ALA A 81 5.34 17.30 -4.08
N GLN A 82 5.63 16.53 -3.02
CA GLN A 82 4.84 16.45 -1.80
C GLN A 82 5.73 16.51 -0.55
N PRO A 83 5.27 17.12 0.55
CA PRO A 83 6.01 17.11 1.81
C PRO A 83 6.08 15.68 2.34
N VAL A 84 7.27 15.22 2.73
CA VAL A 84 7.47 13.94 3.44
C VAL A 84 7.83 14.21 4.89
N ALA A 85 7.71 13.18 5.73
CA ALA A 85 8.24 13.24 7.09
C ALA A 85 9.76 13.48 7.06
N GLU A 86 10.23 14.43 7.88
CA GLU A 86 11.63 14.80 8.01
C GLU A 86 12.44 13.68 8.69
N ASP A 87 11.85 13.03 9.69
CA ASP A 87 12.45 11.93 10.43
C ASP A 87 11.40 10.90 10.88
N HIS A 88 11.86 9.83 11.53
CA HIS A 88 11.01 8.76 12.05
C HIS A 88 10.03 9.22 13.14
N ARG A 89 10.35 10.27 13.90
CA ARG A 89 9.45 10.81 14.93
C ARG A 89 8.30 11.56 14.28
N GLU A 90 8.60 12.42 13.30
CA GLU A 90 7.57 13.11 12.54
C GLU A 90 6.69 12.10 11.78
N PHE A 91 7.28 11.05 11.20
CA PHE A 91 6.50 9.98 10.58
C PHE A 91 5.55 9.32 11.59
N SER A 92 6.06 8.93 12.76
CA SER A 92 5.25 8.35 13.85
C SER A 92 4.10 9.27 14.25
N ASP A 93 4.37 10.56 14.47
CA ASP A 93 3.36 11.54 14.89
C ASP A 93 2.24 11.70 13.86
N TYR A 94 2.59 11.80 12.57
CA TYR A 94 1.59 11.92 11.51
C TYR A 94 0.86 10.62 11.26
N PHE A 95 1.53 9.46 11.35
CA PHE A 95 0.89 8.17 11.18
C PHE A 95 -0.15 7.93 12.28
N SER A 96 0.17 8.21 13.55
CA SER A 96 -0.80 8.12 14.66
C SER A 96 -2.02 9.02 14.41
N LYS A 97 -1.80 10.28 14.00
CA LYS A 97 -2.91 11.20 13.68
C LYS A 97 -3.77 10.70 12.53
N VAL A 98 -3.17 10.13 11.48
CA VAL A 98 -3.90 9.53 10.36
C VAL A 98 -4.72 8.34 10.85
N LEU A 99 -4.12 7.45 11.64
CA LEU A 99 -4.82 6.28 12.17
C LEU A 99 -6.00 6.67 13.07
N ASP A 100 -5.82 7.67 13.94
CA ASP A 100 -6.89 8.23 14.79
C ASP A 100 -8.05 8.82 13.96
N MET A 101 -7.78 9.34 12.76
CA MET A 101 -8.82 9.81 11.84
C MET A 101 -9.54 8.67 11.11
N VAL A 102 -8.86 7.54 10.90
CA VAL A 102 -9.39 6.39 10.15
C VAL A 102 -10.23 5.47 11.03
N ILE A 103 -9.78 5.18 12.26
CA ILE A 103 -10.45 4.24 13.18
C ILE A 103 -11.96 4.51 13.33
N PRO A 104 -12.44 5.76 13.53
CA PRO A 104 -13.87 6.01 13.73
C PRO A 104 -14.75 5.74 12.50
N SER A 105 -14.16 5.55 11.31
CA SER A 105 -14.90 5.30 10.07
C SER A 105 -15.18 3.83 9.80
N SER A 106 -14.57 2.91 10.57
CA SER A 106 -14.51 1.48 10.27
C SER A 106 -14.74 0.62 11.52
N GLU A 107 -15.42 -0.52 11.39
CA GLU A 107 -15.53 -1.48 12.49
C GLU A 107 -14.16 -2.06 12.87
N HIS A 108 -13.37 -2.42 11.85
CA HIS A 108 -12.00 -2.88 12.00
C HIS A 108 -11.06 -2.19 11.00
N VAL A 109 -9.81 -1.95 11.39
CA VAL A 109 -8.79 -1.37 10.50
C VAL A 109 -7.61 -2.34 10.37
N VAL A 110 -7.12 -2.54 9.15
CA VAL A 110 -5.86 -3.20 8.87
C VAL A 110 -4.87 -2.15 8.41
N VAL A 111 -3.85 -1.88 9.22
CA VAL A 111 -2.72 -1.07 8.77
C VAL A 111 -1.74 -1.97 8.02
N VAL A 112 -1.27 -1.50 6.88
CA VAL A 112 -0.41 -2.26 5.98
C VAL A 112 0.94 -1.57 5.92
N SER A 113 2.00 -2.31 6.20
CA SER A 113 3.35 -1.78 6.06
C SER A 113 3.64 -1.39 4.60
N PRO A 114 4.51 -0.40 4.32
CA PRO A 114 5.05 -0.22 2.97
C PRO A 114 5.62 -1.52 2.42
N ALA A 115 5.51 -1.77 1.11
CA ALA A 115 6.06 -3.00 0.51
C ALA A 115 7.58 -2.91 0.34
N ILE A 116 8.05 -2.18 -0.67
CA ILE A 116 9.47 -2.02 -1.00
C ILE A 116 9.72 -0.72 -1.76
N VAL A 117 10.97 -0.26 -1.76
CA VAL A 117 11.52 0.72 -2.71
C VAL A 117 12.72 0.07 -3.41
N GLY A 118 12.50 -0.34 -4.65
CA GLY A 118 13.44 -1.18 -5.41
C GLY A 118 13.41 -2.65 -4.96
N GLU A 119 13.61 -3.56 -5.90
CA GLU A 119 13.53 -5.00 -5.62
C GLU A 119 14.82 -5.62 -5.06
N ASN A 120 15.93 -4.89 -5.10
CA ASN A 120 17.09 -5.26 -4.29
C ASN A 120 16.79 -4.97 -2.81
N ILE A 121 16.43 -6.01 -2.05
CA ILE A 121 16.00 -5.88 -0.64
C ILE A 121 17.11 -5.37 0.31
N LYS A 122 18.37 -5.36 -0.14
CA LYS A 122 19.55 -4.89 0.61
C LYS A 122 19.96 -3.48 0.23
N ASN A 123 19.00 -2.59 0.01
CA ASN A 123 19.25 -1.18 -0.30
C ASN A 123 18.85 -0.24 0.86
N PRO A 124 19.40 0.98 0.93
CA PRO A 124 19.11 1.95 1.99
C PRO A 124 17.63 2.25 2.19
N SER A 125 16.86 2.39 1.10
CA SER A 125 15.42 2.68 1.17
C SER A 125 14.64 1.53 1.78
N ASN A 126 14.98 0.28 1.45
CA ASN A 126 14.37 -0.89 2.08
C ASN A 126 14.78 -1.05 3.55
N TYR A 127 15.95 -0.57 3.99
CA TYR A 127 16.27 -0.50 5.42
C TYR A 127 15.39 0.53 6.14
N GLU A 128 15.24 1.73 5.58
CA GLU A 128 14.36 2.76 6.14
C GLU A 128 12.90 2.30 6.20
N LEU A 129 12.41 1.58 5.19
CA LEU A 129 11.07 1.00 5.24
C LEU A 129 10.89 -0.04 6.35
N ARG A 130 11.95 -0.75 6.78
CA ARG A 130 11.86 -1.66 7.94
C ARG A 130 11.66 -0.89 9.24
N ASP A 131 12.32 0.25 9.37
CA ASP A 131 12.13 1.15 10.50
C ASP A 131 10.69 1.70 10.52
N LEU A 132 10.19 2.20 9.37
CA LEU A 132 8.81 2.68 9.26
C LEU A 132 7.79 1.56 9.53
N SER A 133 8.02 0.34 9.03
CA SER A 133 7.15 -0.80 9.28
C SER A 133 7.07 -1.16 10.78
N SER A 134 8.21 -1.10 11.49
CA SER A 134 8.26 -1.34 12.93
C SER A 134 7.50 -0.26 13.72
N ILE A 135 7.56 1.00 13.26
CA ILE A 135 6.78 2.10 13.84
C ILE A 135 5.29 1.87 13.64
N ILE A 136 4.86 1.52 12.42
CA ILE A 136 3.45 1.25 12.09
C ILE A 136 2.91 0.09 12.95
N GLU A 137 3.66 -1.01 13.06
CA GLU A 137 3.29 -2.14 13.91
C GLU A 137 3.14 -1.72 15.37
N THR A 138 4.11 -0.97 15.90
CA THR A 138 4.09 -0.48 17.29
C THR A 138 2.88 0.40 17.57
N ILE A 139 2.54 1.33 16.67
CA ILE A 139 1.36 2.19 16.80
C ILE A 139 0.08 1.35 16.74
N SER A 140 0.00 0.40 15.79
CA SER A 140 -1.20 -0.42 15.60
C SER A 140 -1.56 -1.26 16.83
N ASN A 141 -0.55 -1.77 17.54
CA ASN A 141 -0.71 -2.57 18.76
C ASN A 141 -1.29 -1.78 19.94
N GLN A 142 -1.43 -0.45 19.83
CA GLN A 142 -2.07 0.40 20.84
C GLN A 142 -3.60 0.38 20.76
N TYR A 143 -4.17 -0.20 19.70
CA TYR A 143 -5.61 -0.16 19.44
C TYR A 143 -6.20 -1.58 19.34
N PRO A 144 -7.34 -1.87 20.00
CA PRO A 144 -7.91 -3.22 20.03
C PRO A 144 -8.55 -3.66 18.71
N ASN A 145 -9.02 -2.71 17.88
CA ASN A 145 -9.69 -2.98 16.60
C ASN A 145 -8.81 -2.65 15.39
N VAL A 146 -7.49 -2.70 15.58
CA VAL A 146 -6.50 -2.52 14.52
C VAL A 146 -5.65 -3.79 14.40
N SER A 147 -5.46 -4.28 13.19
CA SER A 147 -4.54 -5.37 12.87
C SER A 147 -3.40 -4.87 11.97
N PHE A 148 -2.23 -5.48 12.09
CA PHE A 148 -1.06 -5.19 11.26
C PHE A 148 -0.86 -6.25 10.19
N LEU A 149 -0.70 -5.81 8.94
CA LEU A 149 -0.29 -6.64 7.81
C LEU A 149 1.11 -6.23 7.35
N ASN A 150 2.09 -7.11 7.58
CA ASN A 150 3.49 -6.88 7.21
C ASN A 150 3.74 -7.20 5.72
N MET A 151 3.29 -6.32 4.84
CA MET A 151 3.48 -6.46 3.39
C MET A 151 4.97 -6.42 2.98
N GLN A 152 5.80 -5.71 3.75
CA GLN A 152 7.24 -5.66 3.51
C GLN A 152 7.85 -7.07 3.59
N SER A 153 7.58 -7.78 4.68
CA SER A 153 8.08 -9.15 4.87
C SER A 153 7.59 -10.09 3.76
N VAL A 154 6.34 -9.93 3.31
CA VAL A 154 5.77 -10.70 2.20
C VAL A 154 6.58 -10.49 0.92
N PHE A 155 6.83 -9.23 0.52
CA PHE A 155 7.60 -8.92 -0.67
C PHE A 155 9.06 -9.37 -0.55
N GLU A 156 9.70 -9.13 0.59
CA GLU A 156 11.11 -9.53 0.82
C GLU A 156 11.30 -11.05 0.72
N LYS A 157 10.39 -11.86 1.26
CA LYS A 157 10.43 -13.32 1.14
C LYS A 157 10.34 -13.80 -0.31
N ARG A 158 9.51 -13.14 -1.13
CA ARG A 158 9.36 -13.46 -2.55
C ARG A 158 10.61 -13.10 -3.33
N LEU A 159 11.21 -11.95 -3.03
CA LEU A 159 12.40 -11.44 -3.71
C LEU A 159 13.70 -12.14 -3.27
N ALA A 160 13.76 -12.70 -2.06
CA ALA A 160 14.94 -13.41 -1.56
C ALA A 160 15.38 -14.60 -2.44
N ASN A 161 14.47 -15.15 -3.25
CA ASN A 161 14.71 -16.33 -4.08
C ASN A 161 14.92 -15.99 -5.57
N VAL A 162 14.98 -14.71 -5.92
CA VAL A 162 15.19 -14.26 -7.30
C VAL A 162 16.26 -13.18 -7.36
N HIS A 163 16.89 -13.04 -8.52
CA HIS A 163 17.78 -11.92 -8.79
C HIS A 163 17.00 -10.80 -9.48
N SER A 164 16.86 -9.66 -8.81
CA SER A 164 16.29 -8.43 -9.38
C SER A 164 17.39 -7.44 -9.74
N SER A 165 17.11 -6.56 -10.70
CA SER A 165 17.97 -5.40 -10.96
C SER A 165 17.81 -4.33 -9.87
N ASP A 166 18.74 -3.37 -9.84
CA ASP A 166 18.63 -2.16 -9.01
C ASP A 166 17.75 -1.06 -9.65
N TYR A 167 16.90 -1.42 -10.62
CA TYR A 167 16.09 -0.43 -11.33
C TYR A 167 15.07 0.22 -10.38
N ILE A 168 15.17 1.54 -10.25
CA ILE A 168 14.18 2.39 -9.59
C ILE A 168 13.95 3.61 -10.50
N SER A 169 12.70 3.87 -10.86
CA SER A 169 12.37 5.09 -11.61
C SER A 169 12.49 6.30 -10.68
N THR A 170 13.48 7.16 -10.89
CA THR A 170 13.70 8.40 -10.09
C THR A 170 13.19 9.66 -10.78
N SER A 171 12.60 9.51 -11.98
CA SER A 171 12.12 10.60 -12.81
C SER A 171 10.59 10.61 -12.82
N VAL A 172 10.00 11.66 -12.26
CA VAL A 172 8.54 11.90 -12.31
C VAL A 172 8.01 11.86 -13.75
N MET A 173 8.75 12.41 -14.71
CA MET A 173 8.39 12.35 -16.12
C MET A 173 8.34 10.92 -16.66
N THR A 174 9.23 10.03 -16.20
CA THR A 174 9.22 8.61 -16.59
C THR A 174 8.03 7.89 -15.98
N VAL A 175 7.74 8.13 -14.71
CA VAL A 175 6.53 7.59 -14.05
C VAL A 175 5.26 8.05 -14.78
N MET A 176 5.16 9.33 -15.14
CA MET A 176 4.02 9.85 -15.92
C MET A 176 3.91 9.21 -17.30
N LYS A 177 5.03 8.99 -18.01
CA LYS A 177 5.03 8.25 -19.27
C LYS A 177 4.50 6.82 -19.07
N ASP A 178 4.95 6.14 -18.01
CA ASP A 178 4.49 4.79 -17.70
C ASP A 178 2.96 4.76 -17.49
N VAL A 179 2.43 5.73 -16.73
CA VAL A 179 0.99 5.96 -16.53
C VAL A 179 0.23 6.10 -17.87
N PHE A 180 0.73 6.88 -18.81
CA PHE A 180 0.02 7.16 -20.08
C PHE A 180 0.10 5.99 -21.08
N PHE A 181 1.26 5.35 -21.20
CA PHE A 181 1.54 4.37 -22.26
C PHE A 181 1.28 2.91 -21.86
N TYR A 182 1.30 2.58 -20.58
CA TYR A 182 1.21 1.20 -20.08
C TYR A 182 -0.04 1.01 -19.21
N LYS A 183 -1.17 0.73 -19.88
CA LYS A 183 -2.46 0.41 -19.24
C LYS A 183 -2.84 -1.07 -19.28
N ASN A 184 -2.20 -1.84 -20.15
CA ASN A 184 -2.48 -3.26 -20.33
C ASN A 184 -1.50 -4.09 -19.48
N PRO A 185 -1.98 -5.02 -18.63
CA PRO A 185 -1.12 -5.84 -17.77
C PRO A 185 0.02 -6.55 -18.51
N ALA A 186 -0.26 -7.18 -19.66
CA ALA A 186 0.77 -7.87 -20.44
C ALA A 186 1.85 -6.94 -21.05
N ARG A 187 1.58 -5.63 -21.17
CA ARG A 187 2.60 -4.63 -21.53
C ARG A 187 3.38 -4.15 -20.32
N ILE A 188 2.71 -3.99 -19.18
CA ILE A 188 3.32 -3.65 -17.89
C ILE A 188 4.32 -4.74 -17.50
N ASP A 189 3.91 -6.00 -17.53
CA ASP A 189 4.75 -7.14 -17.18
C ASP A 189 5.97 -7.25 -18.11
N ARG A 190 5.79 -7.03 -19.41
CA ARG A 190 6.91 -7.01 -20.37
C ARG A 190 7.89 -5.88 -20.07
N LEU A 191 7.42 -4.71 -19.66
CA LEU A 191 8.30 -3.59 -19.29
C LEU A 191 9.03 -3.88 -17.98
N SER A 192 8.32 -4.41 -16.98
CA SER A 192 8.85 -4.91 -15.71
C SER A 192 9.99 -5.92 -15.95
N SER A 193 9.75 -6.95 -16.76
CA SER A 193 10.78 -7.95 -17.10
C SER A 193 11.96 -7.34 -17.86
N LYS A 194 11.73 -6.39 -18.77
CA LYS A 194 12.82 -5.65 -19.46
C LYS A 194 13.67 -4.82 -18.49
N ARG A 195 13.09 -4.36 -17.39
CA ARG A 195 13.79 -3.66 -16.31
C ARG A 195 14.47 -4.63 -15.34
N GLY A 196 14.29 -5.95 -15.49
CA GLY A 196 14.84 -6.95 -14.57
C GLY A 196 14.10 -7.00 -13.24
N LEU A 197 12.80 -6.69 -13.25
CA LEU A 197 11.93 -6.66 -12.08
C LEU A 197 10.93 -7.84 -12.12
N HIS A 198 10.52 -8.32 -10.95
CA HIS A 198 9.68 -9.51 -10.77
C HIS A 198 8.32 -9.21 -10.16
N LEU A 199 8.22 -8.19 -9.31
CA LEU A 199 6.99 -7.80 -8.57
C LEU A 199 6.51 -6.39 -8.93
N THR A 200 7.39 -5.56 -9.46
CA THR A 200 7.12 -4.14 -9.71
C THR A 200 7.37 -3.76 -11.17
N LEU A 201 6.67 -2.74 -11.63
CA LEU A 201 6.86 -2.10 -12.93
C LEU A 201 8.12 -1.24 -12.95
N ASP A 202 8.39 -0.50 -11.88
CA ASP A 202 9.39 0.58 -11.85
C ASP A 202 10.21 0.65 -10.56
N GLY A 203 10.20 -0.44 -9.77
CA GLY A 203 10.79 -0.51 -8.44
C GLY A 203 9.82 -0.14 -7.32
N ILE A 204 8.63 0.40 -7.64
CA ILE A 204 7.61 0.82 -6.67
C ILE A 204 6.26 0.21 -7.01
N HIS A 205 5.73 0.54 -8.19
CA HIS A 205 4.37 0.22 -8.60
C HIS A 205 4.25 -1.23 -9.05
N LEU A 206 3.09 -1.87 -8.82
CA LEU A 206 2.95 -3.31 -9.00
C LEU A 206 2.92 -3.73 -10.48
N ASN A 207 3.57 -4.84 -10.79
CA ASN A 207 3.23 -5.62 -11.99
C ASN A 207 2.12 -6.65 -11.64
N SER A 208 1.76 -7.55 -12.56
CA SER A 208 0.71 -8.54 -12.30
C SER A 208 1.01 -9.46 -11.10
N ASN A 209 2.26 -9.89 -10.92
CA ASN A 209 2.65 -10.75 -9.80
C ASN A 209 2.56 -10.01 -8.45
N GLY A 210 3.07 -8.78 -8.40
CA GLY A 210 2.97 -7.94 -7.19
C GLY A 210 1.51 -7.65 -6.83
N ALA A 211 0.67 -7.35 -7.82
CA ALA A 211 -0.76 -7.12 -7.61
C ALA A 211 -1.48 -8.37 -7.09
N LEU A 212 -1.15 -9.55 -7.62
CA LEU A 212 -1.71 -10.81 -7.14
C LEU A 212 -1.35 -11.08 -5.68
N ILE A 213 -0.07 -10.91 -5.31
CA ILE A 213 0.39 -11.09 -3.93
C ILE A 213 -0.39 -10.18 -2.97
N VAL A 214 -0.51 -8.89 -3.29
CA VAL A 214 -1.25 -7.94 -2.45
C VAL A 214 -2.72 -8.36 -2.32
N ALA A 215 -3.36 -8.75 -3.42
CA ALA A 215 -4.74 -9.21 -3.40
C ALA A 215 -4.93 -10.50 -2.58
N GLU A 216 -3.96 -11.42 -2.60
CA GLU A 216 -3.99 -12.64 -1.79
C GLU A 216 -3.90 -12.33 -0.28
N GLU A 217 -2.96 -11.48 0.13
CA GLU A 217 -2.81 -11.08 1.53
C GLU A 217 -4.03 -10.29 2.03
N TYR A 218 -4.56 -9.37 1.22
CA TYR A 218 -5.79 -8.64 1.55
C TYR A 218 -6.98 -9.59 1.66
N ALA A 219 -7.12 -10.54 0.73
CA ALA A 219 -8.17 -11.55 0.79
C ALA A 219 -8.07 -12.42 2.04
N SER A 220 -6.85 -12.77 2.48
CA SER A 220 -6.63 -13.50 3.73
C SER A 220 -7.15 -12.70 4.93
N MET A 221 -6.81 -11.42 5.02
CA MET A 221 -7.30 -10.54 6.10
C MET A 221 -8.82 -10.35 6.06
N ILE A 222 -9.40 -10.18 4.87
CA ILE A 222 -10.86 -10.08 4.67
C ILE A 222 -11.55 -11.33 5.21
N ASN A 223 -11.06 -12.52 4.82
CA ASN A 223 -11.68 -13.78 5.24
C ASN A 223 -11.60 -13.99 6.75
N GLN A 224 -10.41 -13.75 7.32
CA GLN A 224 -10.17 -13.92 8.75
C GLN A 224 -11.03 -12.98 9.60
N LEU A 225 -11.16 -11.71 9.19
CA LEU A 225 -11.81 -10.68 10.01
C LEU A 225 -13.33 -10.62 9.81
N LEU A 226 -13.83 -10.89 8.61
CA LEU A 226 -15.25 -10.73 8.28
C LEU A 226 -16.04 -12.04 8.22
N PHE A 227 -15.39 -13.18 7.97
CA PHE A 227 -16.09 -14.45 7.77
C PHE A 227 -15.74 -15.49 8.87
N ASP A 228 -14.48 -15.62 9.25
CA ASP A 228 -14.06 -16.66 10.21
C ASP A 228 -14.41 -16.32 11.67
N SER A 229 -14.59 -15.04 12.00
CA SER A 229 -15.03 -14.55 13.31
C SER A 229 -16.49 -14.91 13.65
N SER A 230 -17.25 -15.50 12.72
CA SER A 230 -18.59 -16.04 12.95
C SER A 230 -18.62 -17.49 13.48
N GLY A 231 -17.46 -18.09 13.75
CA GLY A 231 -17.30 -19.52 14.09
C GLY A 231 -17.28 -19.93 15.57
N ILE A 232 -17.66 -19.09 16.53
CA ILE A 232 -17.83 -19.50 17.95
C ILE A 232 -19.22 -19.10 18.46
N LYS A 233 -20.25 -19.73 17.90
CA LYS A 233 -21.51 -20.06 18.59
C LYS A 233 -22.04 -21.37 18.00
N GLN A 234 -21.48 -22.49 18.46
CA GLN A 234 -22.24 -23.73 18.59
C GLN A 234 -22.51 -23.94 20.09
#